data_AF-A0A1M4V3Y9-F1
#
_entry.id   AF-A0A1M4V3Y9-F1
#
_cell.length_a   1.000
_cell.length_b   1.000
_cell.length_c   1.000
_cell.angle_alpha   90.00
_cell.angle_beta   90.00
_cell.angle_gamma   90.00
#
_symmetry.space_group_name_H-M   'P 1'
#
loop_
_entity.id
_entity.type
_entity.pdbx_description
1 polymer ?
#
loop_
_entity_poly.entity_id
_entity_poly.type
_entity_poly.pdbx_seq_one_letter_code
_entity_poly.pdbx_strand_id
1 'polypeptide(L)'
;MTEIRPCYAFTNNTLQQQFEKILEEIEELRIAIKEYEADPGNIEKFGRMVEEAVDVQYAIETFLKIAGLDGEGRDAVRAMVYVKDKIRGYFDKRAE
;
A
#
# COMPACT_ATOMS: atom_id res chain seq x y z
N MET A 1 5.28 16.64 -3.52
CA MET A 1 4.82 15.24 -3.45
C MET A 1 3.35 15.28 -3.11
N THR A 2 2.52 14.55 -3.85
CA THR A 2 1.12 14.36 -3.48
C THR A 2 1.07 13.45 -2.26
N GLU A 3 0.43 13.90 -1.20
CA GLU A 3 0.24 13.14 0.04
C GLU A 3 -0.69 11.95 -0.24
N ILE A 4 -0.29 10.73 0.12
CA ILE A 4 -1.17 9.57 0.04
C ILE A 4 -2.23 9.72 1.13
N ARG A 5 -3.49 9.90 0.72
CA ARG A 5 -4.62 10.17 1.61
C ARG A 5 -5.54 8.96 1.69
N PRO A 6 -6.20 8.73 2.82
CA PRO A 6 -7.20 7.68 2.94
C PRO A 6 -8.36 7.92 1.96
N CYS A 7 -8.95 6.82 1.46
CA CYS A 7 -10.16 6.87 0.68
C CYS A 7 -11.35 7.12 1.61
N TYR A 8 -11.84 8.36 1.62
CA TYR A 8 -12.93 8.80 2.50
C TYR A 8 -14.27 8.07 2.26
N ALA A 9 -14.44 7.42 1.10
CA ALA A 9 -15.62 6.60 0.84
C ALA A 9 -15.71 5.38 1.76
N PHE A 10 -14.58 4.88 2.26
CA PHE A 10 -14.48 3.65 3.05
C PHE A 10 -14.18 3.89 4.54
N THR A 11 -14.11 5.14 5.00
CA THR A 11 -13.74 5.43 6.40
C THR A 11 -14.78 5.03 7.44
N ASN A 12 -15.98 4.66 7.01
CA ASN A 12 -17.04 4.13 7.88
C ASN A 12 -16.98 2.60 8.02
N ASN A 13 -16.05 1.94 7.32
CA ASN A 13 -15.83 0.51 7.49
C ASN A 13 -15.34 0.20 8.92
N THR A 14 -15.70 -0.98 9.40
CA THR A 14 -14.97 -1.60 10.52
C THR A 14 -13.56 -1.99 10.07
N LEU A 15 -12.65 -2.22 11.02
CA LEU A 15 -11.30 -2.71 10.72
C LEU A 15 -11.33 -4.01 9.90
N GLN A 16 -12.26 -4.93 10.21
CA GLN A 16 -12.39 -6.19 9.49
C GLN A 16 -12.84 -5.98 8.04
N GLN A 17 -13.85 -5.13 7.81
CA GLN A 17 -14.31 -4.80 6.45
C GLN A 17 -13.21 -4.11 5.63
N GLN A 18 -12.44 -3.23 6.27
CA GLN A 18 -11.34 -2.57 5.57
C GLN A 18 -10.18 -3.54 5.28
N PHE A 19 -9.94 -4.52 6.16
CA PHE A 19 -8.97 -5.58 5.90
C PHE A 19 -9.41 -6.46 4.72
N GLU A 20 -10.70 -6.79 4.61
CA GLU A 20 -11.25 -7.49 3.44
C GLU A 20 -11.05 -6.69 2.15
N LYS A 21 -11.25 -5.37 2.18
CA LYS A 21 -10.95 -4.50 1.03
C LYS A 21 -9.46 -4.50 0.67
N ILE A 22 -8.55 -4.50 1.64
CA ILE A 22 -7.10 -4.64 1.36
C ILE A 22 -6.81 -5.95 0.63
N LEU A 23 -7.46 -7.06 1.01
CA LEU A 23 -7.27 -8.35 0.35
C LEU A 23 -7.79 -8.35 -1.09
N GLU A 24 -8.89 -7.65 -1.36
CA GLU A 24 -9.43 -7.42 -2.70
C GLU A 24 -8.42 -6.69 -3.59
N GLU A 25 -7.90 -5.54 -3.14
CA GLU A 25 -6.91 -4.76 -3.91
C GLU A 25 -5.61 -5.55 -4.14
N ILE A 26 -5.18 -6.35 -3.16
CA ILE A 26 -4.00 -7.23 -3.32
C ILE A 26 -4.24 -8.28 -4.41
N GLU A 27 -5.44 -8.83 -4.49
CA GLU A 27 -5.80 -9.82 -5.50
C GLU A 27 -5.88 -9.18 -6.90
N GLU A 28 -6.43 -7.98 -7.02
CA GLU A 28 -6.47 -7.20 -8.26
C GLU A 28 -5.05 -6.87 -8.74
N LEU A 29 -4.18 -6.39 -7.84
CA LEU A 29 -2.76 -6.18 -8.14
C LEU A 29 -2.06 -7.46 -8.60
N ARG A 30 -2.30 -8.59 -7.94
CA ARG A 30 -1.72 -9.88 -8.32
C ARG A 30 -2.14 -10.29 -9.73
N ILE A 31 -3.40 -10.05 -10.12
CA ILE A 31 -3.89 -10.30 -11.47
C ILE A 31 -3.19 -9.37 -12.47
N ALA A 32 -3.13 -8.07 -12.18
CA ALA A 32 -2.51 -7.09 -13.07
C ALA A 32 -1.01 -7.35 -13.30
N ILE A 33 -0.28 -7.79 -12.26
CA ILE A 33 1.12 -8.24 -12.38
C ILE A 33 1.22 -9.38 -13.38
N LYS A 34 0.39 -10.42 -13.26
CA LYS A 34 0.41 -11.57 -14.18
C LYS A 34 0.11 -11.17 -15.62
N GLU A 35 -0.85 -10.26 -15.82
CA GLU A 35 -1.20 -9.76 -17.15
C GLU A 35 -0.02 -9.01 -17.78
N TYR A 36 0.68 -8.17 -17.01
CA TYR A 36 1.87 -7.45 -17.47
C TYR A 36 3.05 -8.39 -17.73
N GLU A 37 3.31 -9.36 -16.85
CA GLU A 37 4.38 -10.36 -17.04
C GLU A 37 4.17 -11.23 -18.27
N ALA A 38 2.91 -11.50 -18.64
CA ALA A 38 2.57 -12.22 -19.86
C ALA A 38 2.78 -11.40 -21.14
N ASP A 39 2.88 -10.07 -21.05
CA ASP A 39 3.08 -9.16 -22.17
C ASP A 39 3.92 -7.93 -21.77
N PRO A 40 5.22 -8.14 -21.47
CA PRO A 40 6.09 -7.08 -20.99
C PRO A 40 6.30 -6.00 -22.05
N GLY A 41 6.11 -4.74 -21.67
CA GLY A 41 6.24 -3.57 -22.57
C GLY A 41 4.91 -3.01 -23.06
N ASN A 42 3.80 -3.70 -22.79
CA ASN A 42 2.47 -3.13 -22.98
C ASN A 42 2.19 -2.04 -21.93
N ILE A 43 2.09 -0.78 -22.40
CA ILE A 43 1.93 0.41 -21.55
C ILE A 43 0.61 0.40 -20.79
N GLU A 44 -0.47 -0.10 -21.38
CA GLU A 44 -1.79 -0.15 -20.72
C GLU A 44 -1.76 -1.12 -19.55
N LYS A 45 -1.17 -2.31 -19.73
CA LYS A 45 -1.01 -3.31 -18.66
C LYS A 45 -0.09 -2.84 -17.56
N PHE A 46 1.00 -2.14 -17.92
CA PHE A 46 1.85 -1.48 -16.93
C PHE A 46 1.07 -0.43 -16.13
N GLY A 47 0.29 0.41 -16.82
CA GLY A 47 -0.57 1.42 -16.19
C GLY A 47 -1.52 0.80 -15.18
N ARG A 48 -2.25 -0.25 -15.57
CA ARG A 48 -3.15 -0.99 -14.68
C ARG A 48 -2.42 -1.56 -13.47
N MET A 49 -1.29 -2.25 -13.67
CA MET A 49 -0.49 -2.78 -12.56
C MET A 49 -0.06 -1.70 -11.55
N VAL A 50 0.32 -0.52 -12.04
CA VAL A 50 0.68 0.62 -11.17
C VAL A 50 -0.55 1.20 -10.47
N GLU A 51 -1.69 1.27 -11.13
CA GLU A 51 -2.98 1.71 -10.56
C GLU A 51 -3.38 0.82 -9.37
N GLU A 52 -3.43 -0.49 -9.56
CA GLU A 52 -3.78 -1.44 -8.49
C GLU A 52 -2.77 -1.37 -7.31
N ALA A 53 -1.49 -1.10 -7.60
CA ALA A 53 -0.47 -0.93 -6.55
C ALA A 53 -0.74 0.32 -5.69
N VAL A 54 -1.27 1.38 -6.31
CA VAL A 54 -1.66 2.60 -5.61
C VAL A 54 -2.98 2.39 -4.85
N ASP A 55 -3.91 1.60 -5.37
CA ASP A 55 -5.16 1.27 -4.65
C ASP A 55 -4.91 0.47 -3.37
N VAL A 56 -3.95 -0.47 -3.40
CA VAL A 56 -3.43 -1.12 -2.17
C VAL A 56 -2.91 -0.09 -1.17
N GLN A 57 -2.16 0.92 -1.62
CA GLN A 57 -1.68 1.99 -0.73
C GLN A 57 -2.85 2.74 -0.10
N TYR A 58 -3.85 3.13 -0.89
CA TYR A 58 -5.03 3.84 -0.37
C TYR A 58 -5.86 2.99 0.60
N ALA A 59 -6.02 1.69 0.34
CA ALA A 59 -6.73 0.78 1.24
C ALA A 59 -6.03 0.67 2.60
N ILE A 60 -4.70 0.60 2.61
CA ILE A 60 -3.89 0.58 3.85
C ILE A 60 -3.97 1.92 4.58
N GLU A 61 -3.84 3.05 3.88
CA GLU A 61 -3.92 4.37 4.52
C GLU A 61 -5.31 4.63 5.13
N THR A 62 -6.36 4.05 4.54
CA THR A 62 -7.72 4.05 5.08
C THR A 62 -7.82 3.19 6.34
N PHE A 63 -7.22 1.99 6.34
CA PHE A 63 -7.16 1.13 7.52
C PHE A 63 -6.47 1.81 8.69
N LEU A 64 -5.33 2.48 8.44
CA LEU A 64 -4.61 3.24 9.47
C LEU A 64 -5.48 4.37 10.04
N LYS A 65 -6.26 5.05 9.20
CA LYS A 65 -7.19 6.08 9.68
C LYS A 65 -8.29 5.48 10.56
N ILE A 66 -8.91 4.37 10.14
CA ILE A 66 -9.95 3.68 10.94
C ILE A 66 -9.37 3.20 12.28
N ALA A 67 -8.11 2.78 12.32
CA ALA A 67 -7.39 2.41 13.53
C ALA A 67 -7.03 3.60 14.45
N GLY A 68 -7.40 4.83 14.09
CA GLY A 68 -7.10 6.04 14.87
C GLY A 68 -5.69 6.58 14.66
N LEU A 69 -4.97 6.14 13.63
CA LEU A 69 -3.64 6.63 13.25
C LEU A 69 -3.76 7.60 12.06
N ASP A 70 -4.13 8.85 12.35
CA ASP A 70 -4.02 9.97 11.42
C ASP A 70 -2.83 10.90 11.78
N GLY A 71 -2.37 11.66 10.79
CA GLY A 71 -1.30 12.66 10.93
C GLY A 71 -0.07 12.17 11.73
N GLU A 72 0.20 12.85 12.84
CA GLU A 72 1.39 12.66 13.67
C GLU A 72 1.54 11.25 14.25
N GLY A 73 0.43 10.59 14.60
CA GLY A 73 0.45 9.21 15.12
C GLY A 73 0.96 8.21 14.08
N ARG A 74 0.64 8.46 12.81
CA ARG A 74 1.11 7.65 11.67
C ARG A 74 2.61 7.82 11.46
N ASP A 75 3.10 9.05 11.52
CA ASP A 75 4.52 9.34 11.31
C ASP A 75 5.39 8.80 12.45
N ALA A 76 4.90 8.84 13.69
CA ALA A 76 5.56 8.20 14.82
C ALA A 76 5.71 6.68 14.63
N VAL A 77 4.65 5.99 14.20
CA VAL A 77 4.70 4.54 13.92
C VAL A 77 5.63 4.24 12.74
N ARG A 78 5.58 5.02 11.66
CA ARG A 78 6.50 4.88 10.52
C ARG A 78 7.96 5.03 10.95
N ALA A 79 8.28 6.02 11.78
CA ALA A 79 9.62 6.24 12.31
C ALA A 79 10.10 5.05 13.15
N MET A 80 9.25 4.51 14.04
CA MET A 80 9.58 3.32 14.84
C MET A 80 9.84 2.09 13.96
N VAL A 81 8.99 1.85 12.96
CA VAL A 81 9.13 0.73 12.01
C VAL A 81 10.42 0.89 11.21
N TYR A 82 10.72 2.09 10.71
CA TYR A 82 11.95 2.38 9.98
C TYR A 82 13.20 2.07 10.82
N VAL A 83 13.26 2.50 12.09
CA VAL A 83 14.39 2.19 12.97
C VAL A 83 14.52 0.68 13.19
N LYS A 84 13.41 -0.01 13.47
CA LYS A 84 13.38 -1.47 13.62
C LYS A 84 13.90 -2.19 12.38
N ASP A 85 13.48 -1.78 11.19
CA ASP A 85 13.85 -2.43 9.93
C ASP A 85 15.27 -2.05 9.48
N LYS A 86 15.77 -0.87 9.88
CA LYS A 86 17.19 -0.51 9.77
C LYS A 86 18.06 -1.44 10.63
N ILE A 87 17.67 -1.71 11.89
CA ILE A 87 18.39 -2.66 12.77
C ILE A 87 18.39 -4.08 12.17
N ARG A 88 17.32 -4.47 11.47
CA ARG A 88 17.23 -5.75 10.75
C ARG A 88 18.06 -5.80 9.46
N GLY A 89 18.62 -4.68 9.02
CA GLY A 89 19.44 -4.59 7.81
C GLY A 89 18.65 -4.52 6.51
N TYR A 90 17.33 -4.25 6.54
CA TYR A 90 16.52 -4.14 5.31
C TYR A 90 16.86 -2.91 4.45
N PHE A 91 17.50 -1.90 5.05
CA PHE A 91 17.97 -0.69 4.37
C PHE A 91 19.49 -0.63 4.23
N ASP A 92 20.21 -1.63 4.74
CA ASP A 92 21.63 -1.76 4.45
C ASP A 92 21.72 -2.30 3.03
N LYS A 93 21.96 -1.41 2.08
CA LYS A 93 22.41 -1.81 0.74
C LYS A 93 23.68 -2.65 0.94
N ARG A 94 23.56 -3.97 0.98
CA ARG A 94 24.66 -4.83 0.57
C ARG A 94 24.83 -4.54 -0.91
N ALA A 95 25.79 -3.68 -1.18
CA ALA A 95 26.26 -3.38 -2.52
C ALA A 95 26.66 -4.70 -3.18
N GLU A 96 25.93 -5.05 -4.23
CA GLU A 96 26.44 -5.88 -5.33
C GLU A 96 26.54 -4.98 -6.57
#